data_AF-A0AAN8JR13-F1
#
_entry.id   AF-A0AAN8JR13-F1
#
_cell.length_a   1.000
_cell.length_b   1.000
_cell.length_c   1.000
_cell.angle_alpha   90.00
_cell.angle_beta   90.00
_cell.angle_gamma   90.00
#
_symmetry.space_group_name_H-M   'P 1'
#
loop_
_entity.id
_entity.type
_entity.pdbx_description
1 polymer ?
#
loop_
_entity_poly.entity_id
_entity_poly.type
_entity_poly.pdbx_seq_one_letter_code
_entity_poly.pdbx_strand_id
1 'polypeptide(L)'
;MELKETKTRKTNNKQQELTEVVNDLTGKVGKLEVKIDQQYTLIQELLNIVTKCLHSTDEERNIPILLKKISESVDNLNPQDRSHREPDSKETRAAKIKRSMIKEWTIHLSNHKKWFTRYHNNSTRAAIYKEWCSREKPLLPIRLRLKTVPGQSKEMISIRTKLAVHKFTAQIGSMELNAECFQNRCANVNNDIMQLFLEKALDGETLEKLELEWKRECKERPKRVGKGS
;
A
#
# COMPACT_ATOMS: atom_id res chain seq x y z
N MET A 1 -69.03 -9.48 25.28
CA MET A 1 -68.42 -8.13 25.18
C MET A 1 -66.88 -8.17 25.34
N GLU A 2 -66.34 -9.15 26.07
CA GLU A 2 -64.90 -9.28 26.41
C GLU A 2 -63.93 -9.68 25.26
N LEU A 3 -64.43 -10.31 24.20
CA LEU A 3 -63.61 -10.75 23.05
C LEU A 3 -63.19 -9.60 22.11
N LYS A 4 -63.89 -8.46 22.15
CA LYS A 4 -63.52 -7.26 21.38
C LYS A 4 -62.43 -6.47 22.11
N GLU A 5 -62.52 -6.33 23.43
CA GLU A 5 -61.55 -5.57 24.25
C GLU A 5 -60.16 -6.21 24.31
N THR A 6 -60.08 -7.54 24.29
CA THR A 6 -58.81 -8.27 24.26
C THR A 6 -58.08 -8.17 22.92
N LYS A 7 -58.83 -8.06 21.81
CA LYS A 7 -58.23 -7.79 20.48
C LYS A 7 -57.69 -6.36 20.40
N THR A 8 -58.45 -5.34 20.81
CA THR A 8 -57.99 -3.94 20.80
C THR A 8 -56.77 -3.70 21.69
N ARG A 9 -56.68 -4.33 22.86
CA ARG A 9 -55.47 -4.26 23.72
C ARG A 9 -54.24 -4.88 23.08
N LYS A 10 -54.38 -6.05 22.42
CA LYS A 10 -53.25 -6.68 21.70
C LYS A 10 -52.78 -5.84 20.51
N THR A 11 -53.70 -5.17 19.80
CA THR A 11 -53.35 -4.27 18.70
C THR A 11 -52.64 -3.01 19.21
N ASN A 12 -53.11 -2.40 20.30
CA ASN A 12 -52.47 -1.24 20.91
C ASN A 12 -51.05 -1.52 21.42
N ASN A 13 -50.81 -2.68 22.06
CA ASN A 13 -49.45 -3.05 22.49
C ASN A 13 -48.50 -3.22 21.31
N LYS A 14 -48.94 -3.87 20.22
CA LYS A 14 -48.12 -3.98 19.01
C LYS A 14 -47.86 -2.61 18.37
N GLN A 15 -48.82 -1.71 18.44
CA GLN A 15 -48.68 -0.35 17.90
C GLN A 15 -47.69 0.47 18.74
N GLN A 16 -47.67 0.28 20.05
CA GLN A 16 -46.72 0.90 20.96
C GLN A 16 -45.29 0.38 20.76
N GLU A 17 -45.11 -0.95 20.65
CA GLU A 17 -43.83 -1.57 20.28
C GLU A 17 -43.32 -1.07 18.93
N LEU A 18 -44.20 -0.97 17.92
CA LEU A 18 -43.83 -0.43 16.61
C LEU A 18 -43.38 1.03 16.69
N THR A 19 -44.03 1.84 17.54
CA THR A 19 -43.70 3.25 17.73
C THR A 19 -42.35 3.42 18.42
N GLU A 20 -42.02 2.58 19.39
CA GLU A 20 -40.71 2.57 20.05
C GLU A 20 -39.59 2.19 19.07
N VAL A 21 -39.80 1.17 18.24
CA VAL A 21 -38.83 0.77 17.20
C VAL A 21 -38.64 1.88 16.17
N VAL A 22 -39.72 2.53 15.74
CA VAL A 22 -39.64 3.66 14.81
C VAL A 22 -38.86 4.82 15.43
N ASN A 23 -39.13 5.17 16.69
CA ASN A 23 -38.41 6.24 17.38
C ASN A 23 -36.91 5.94 17.57
N ASP A 24 -36.56 4.70 17.89
CA ASP A 24 -35.15 4.27 17.98
C ASP A 24 -34.45 4.32 16.61
N LEU A 25 -35.13 3.88 15.55
CA LEU A 25 -34.62 3.98 14.18
C LEU A 25 -34.45 5.42 13.74
N THR A 26 -35.42 6.30 14.00
CA THR A 26 -35.33 7.74 13.71
C THR A 26 -34.18 8.38 14.49
N GLY A 27 -33.97 8.02 15.75
CA GLY A 27 -32.82 8.48 16.55
C GLY A 27 -31.48 8.00 15.99
N LYS A 28 -31.41 6.77 15.47
CA LYS A 28 -30.21 6.23 14.80
C LYS A 28 -29.96 6.92 13.45
N VAL A 29 -31.00 7.21 12.68
CA VAL A 29 -30.92 7.94 11.42
C VAL A 29 -30.44 9.37 11.66
N GLY A 30 -30.98 10.09 12.63
CA GLY A 30 -30.49 11.43 12.98
C GLY A 30 -29.02 11.45 13.41
N LYS A 31 -28.57 10.43 14.16
CA LYS A 31 -27.14 10.26 14.48
C LYS A 31 -26.28 9.97 13.25
N LEU A 32 -26.82 9.28 12.25
CA LEU A 32 -26.12 9.02 10.99
C LEU A 32 -26.05 10.27 10.12
N GLU A 33 -27.13 11.07 10.05
CA GLU A 33 -27.14 12.36 9.34
C GLU A 33 -26.06 13.29 9.89
N VAL A 34 -25.98 13.46 11.21
CA VAL A 34 -24.94 14.28 11.84
C VAL A 34 -23.53 13.78 11.49
N LYS A 35 -23.32 12.45 11.45
CA LYS A 35 -22.01 11.87 11.07
C LYS A 35 -21.71 12.07 9.58
N ILE A 36 -22.71 11.98 8.72
CA ILE A 36 -22.56 12.22 7.27
C ILE A 36 -22.20 13.68 7.03
N ASP A 37 -22.86 14.62 7.71
CA ASP A 37 -22.56 16.05 7.61
C ASP A 37 -21.14 16.35 8.07
N GLN A 38 -20.72 15.79 9.22
CA GLN A 38 -19.33 15.90 9.70
C GLN A 38 -18.32 15.34 8.69
N GLN A 39 -18.60 14.18 8.10
CA GLN A 39 -17.74 13.59 7.06
C GLN A 39 -17.70 14.45 5.80
N TYR A 40 -18.83 15.04 5.40
CA TYR A 40 -18.90 15.94 4.26
C TYR A 40 -18.06 17.21 4.47
N THR A 41 -18.11 17.81 5.66
CA THR A 41 -17.26 18.94 6.03
C THR A 41 -15.77 18.57 5.96
N LEU A 42 -15.38 17.40 6.50
CA LEU A 42 -14.01 16.92 6.42
C LEU A 42 -13.53 16.72 4.98
N ILE A 43 -14.40 16.17 4.12
CA ILE A 43 -14.10 15.99 2.69
C ILE A 43 -13.90 17.34 2.01
N GLN A 44 -14.70 18.36 2.33
CA GLN A 44 -14.56 19.71 1.78
C GLN A 44 -13.27 20.40 2.25
N GLU A 45 -12.89 20.24 3.52
CA GLU A 45 -11.62 20.74 4.04
C GLU A 45 -10.42 20.07 3.37
N LEU A 46 -10.47 18.74 3.21
CA LEU A 46 -9.44 17.98 2.50
C LEU A 46 -9.34 18.40 1.02
N LEU A 47 -10.46 18.58 0.33
CA LEU A 47 -10.51 19.08 -1.04
C LEU A 47 -9.89 20.47 -1.16
N ASN A 48 -10.17 21.37 -0.22
CA ASN A 48 -9.57 22.70 -0.18
C ASN A 48 -8.05 22.65 0.05
N ILE A 49 -7.57 21.74 0.90
CA ILE A 49 -6.14 21.54 1.13
C ILE A 49 -5.47 20.97 -0.12
N VAL A 50 -6.03 19.93 -0.73
CA VAL A 50 -5.52 19.32 -1.97
C VAL A 50 -5.48 20.33 -3.11
N THR A 51 -6.53 21.14 -3.26
CA THR A 51 -6.59 22.21 -4.27
C THR A 51 -5.49 23.25 -4.03
N LYS A 52 -5.25 23.67 -2.78
CA LYS A 52 -4.14 24.57 -2.44
C LYS A 52 -2.77 23.94 -2.73
N CYS A 53 -2.62 22.63 -2.55
CA CYS A 53 -1.37 21.90 -2.83
C CYS A 53 -1.08 21.80 -4.32
N LEU A 54 -2.10 21.55 -5.16
CA LEU A 54 -1.95 21.50 -6.62
C LEU A 54 -1.50 22.85 -7.23
N HIS A 55 -1.71 23.95 -6.51
CA HIS A 55 -1.30 25.29 -6.94
C HIS A 55 0.05 25.74 -6.32
N SER A 56 0.66 24.95 -5.44
CA SER A 56 1.99 25.25 -4.88
C SER A 56 3.06 24.35 -5.50
N THR A 57 3.98 24.93 -6.26
CA THR A 57 5.01 24.26 -7.10
C THR A 57 6.15 23.54 -6.36
N ASP A 58 6.00 23.19 -5.08
CA ASP A 58 7.09 22.62 -4.26
C ASP A 58 6.65 21.30 -3.60
N GLU A 59 6.62 20.24 -4.41
CA GLU A 59 5.84 19.02 -4.16
C GLU A 59 6.45 18.05 -3.12
N GLU A 60 7.75 18.08 -2.79
CA GLU A 60 8.35 16.99 -1.98
C GLU A 60 8.64 17.35 -0.52
N ARG A 61 8.86 18.63 -0.17
CA ARG A 61 9.22 19.03 1.21
C ARG A 61 8.03 19.31 2.12
N ASN A 62 6.86 19.62 1.56
CA ASN A 62 5.73 20.11 2.35
C ASN A 62 4.72 19.03 2.75
N ILE A 63 4.75 17.84 2.12
CA ILE A 63 3.80 16.76 2.39
C ILE A 63 3.78 16.32 3.88
N PRO A 64 4.92 16.13 4.57
CA PRO A 64 4.90 15.72 5.98
C PRO A 64 4.36 16.80 6.93
N ILE A 65 4.65 18.08 6.65
CA ILE A 65 4.17 19.22 7.44
C ILE A 65 2.65 19.38 7.27
N LEU A 66 2.15 19.12 6.06
CA LEU A 66 0.73 19.16 5.74
C LEU A 66 -0.04 18.01 6.39
N LEU A 67 0.49 16.79 6.40
CA LEU A 67 -0.12 15.66 7.11
C LEU A 67 -0.22 15.92 8.62
N LYS A 68 0.80 16.59 9.20
CA LYS A 68 0.78 17.01 10.60
C LYS A 68 -0.32 18.04 10.88
N LYS A 69 -0.45 19.06 10.03
CA LYS A 69 -1.52 20.08 10.16
C LYS A 69 -2.93 19.48 10.00
N ILE A 70 -3.11 18.51 9.09
CA ILE A 70 -4.38 17.79 8.95
C ILE A 70 -4.70 17.01 10.22
N SER A 71 -3.72 16.29 10.79
CA SER A 71 -3.91 15.58 12.06
C SER A 71 -4.32 16.54 13.18
N GLU A 72 -3.63 17.68 13.31
CA GLU A 72 -3.90 18.68 14.34
C GLU A 72 -5.27 19.38 14.15
N SER A 73 -5.69 19.64 12.91
CA SER A 73 -7.02 20.19 12.61
C SER A 73 -8.14 19.20 12.90
N VAL A 74 -7.95 17.92 12.56
CA VAL A 74 -8.91 16.84 12.89
C VAL A 74 -9.04 16.65 14.41
N ASP A 75 -7.95 16.80 15.17
CA ASP A 75 -7.95 16.67 16.63
C ASP A 75 -8.60 17.87 17.36
N ASN A 76 -8.72 19.03 16.70
CA ASN A 76 -9.30 20.25 17.28
C ASN A 76 -10.80 20.41 17.02
N LEU A 77 -11.38 19.67 16.08
CA LEU A 77 -12.78 19.82 15.66
C LEU A 77 -13.79 19.00 16.50
N ASN A 78 -13.34 18.11 17.40
CA ASN A 78 -14.27 17.32 18.24
C ASN A 78 -13.89 17.31 19.73
N PRO A 79 -14.11 18.41 20.48
CA PRO A 79 -13.75 18.51 21.90
C PRO A 79 -14.59 17.59 22.80
N GLN A 80 -15.85 17.30 22.41
CA GLN A 80 -16.76 16.44 23.19
C GLN A 80 -16.36 14.96 23.16
N ASP A 81 -15.62 14.52 22.14
CA ASP A 81 -15.03 13.17 22.07
C ASP A 81 -13.87 12.97 23.05
N ARG A 82 -13.34 14.04 23.68
CA ARG A 82 -12.32 13.92 24.74
C ARG A 82 -12.87 13.42 26.07
N SER A 83 -14.16 13.62 26.35
CA SER A 83 -14.74 13.27 27.65
C SER A 83 -15.15 11.80 27.77
N HIS A 84 -15.23 11.06 26.66
CA HIS A 84 -15.71 9.67 26.63
C HIS A 84 -14.80 8.68 25.89
N ARG A 85 -13.63 9.11 25.41
CA ARG A 85 -12.58 8.15 25.09
C ARG A 85 -11.98 7.69 26.41
N GLU A 86 -12.43 6.52 26.88
CA GLU A 86 -11.59 5.72 27.78
C GLU A 86 -10.18 5.74 27.20
N PRO A 87 -9.14 6.03 28.01
CA PRO A 87 -7.77 5.96 27.51
C PRO A 87 -7.61 4.56 26.93
N ASP A 88 -7.32 4.47 25.63
CA ASP A 88 -7.02 3.19 24.98
C ASP A 88 -6.03 2.47 25.90
N SER A 89 -6.48 1.35 26.49
CA SER A 89 -5.59 0.59 27.37
C SER A 89 -4.32 0.30 26.59
N LYS A 90 -3.16 0.23 27.28
CA LYS A 90 -1.88 -0.05 26.62
C LYS A 90 -1.96 -1.27 25.69
N GLU A 91 -2.82 -2.24 26.05
CA GLU A 91 -3.13 -3.43 25.27
C GLU A 91 -3.90 -3.14 23.97
N THR A 92 -4.93 -2.28 23.98
CA THR A 92 -5.69 -1.91 22.78
C THR A 92 -4.82 -1.14 21.79
N ARG A 93 -3.96 -0.24 22.30
CA ARG A 93 -2.98 0.51 21.50
C ARG A 93 -1.93 -0.41 20.88
N ALA A 94 -1.36 -1.33 21.66
CA ALA A 94 -0.42 -2.34 21.17
C ALA A 94 -1.05 -3.25 20.10
N ALA A 95 -2.31 -3.68 20.28
CA ALA A 95 -3.02 -4.50 19.30
C ALA A 95 -3.29 -3.74 17.98
N LYS A 96 -3.53 -2.43 18.04
CA LYS A 96 -3.70 -1.58 16.85
C LYS A 96 -2.39 -1.40 16.09
N ILE A 97 -1.29 -1.16 16.80
CA ILE A 97 0.06 -1.08 16.24
C ILE A 97 0.44 -2.42 15.58
N LYS A 98 0.25 -3.55 16.28
CA LYS A 98 0.49 -4.90 15.73
C LYS A 98 -0.30 -5.15 14.45
N ARG A 99 -1.58 -4.80 14.41
CA ARG A 99 -2.41 -4.93 13.18
C ARG A 99 -1.90 -4.08 12.03
N SER A 100 -1.50 -2.83 12.29
CA SER A 100 -0.88 -1.97 11.28
C SER A 100 0.41 -2.59 10.75
N MET A 101 1.25 -3.13 11.64
CA MET A 101 2.52 -3.77 11.28
C MET A 101 2.33 -5.01 10.41
N ILE A 102 1.38 -5.87 10.74
CA ILE A 102 1.07 -7.06 9.93
C ILE A 102 0.64 -6.65 8.52
N LYS A 103 -0.15 -5.58 8.39
CA LYS A 103 -0.58 -5.05 7.10
C LYS A 103 0.62 -4.56 6.28
N GLU A 104 1.47 -3.72 6.87
CA GLU A 104 2.68 -3.22 6.19
C GLU A 104 3.62 -4.37 5.82
N TRP A 105 3.89 -5.29 6.73
CA TRP A 105 4.71 -6.48 6.47
C TRP A 105 4.19 -7.28 5.28
N THR A 106 2.88 -7.48 5.19
CA THR A 106 2.26 -8.22 4.10
C THR A 106 2.45 -7.51 2.75
N ILE A 107 2.31 -6.17 2.75
CA ILE A 107 2.56 -5.34 1.56
C ILE A 107 4.03 -5.44 1.15
N HIS A 108 4.97 -5.28 2.09
CA HIS A 108 6.39 -5.36 1.81
C HIS A 108 6.81 -6.76 1.34
N LEU A 109 6.27 -7.84 1.91
CA LEU A 109 6.55 -9.20 1.48
C LEU A 109 6.06 -9.46 0.05
N SER A 110 4.87 -8.93 -0.29
CA SER A 110 4.33 -8.99 -1.65
C SER A 110 5.22 -8.22 -2.63
N ASN A 111 5.66 -7.02 -2.26
CA ASN A 111 6.59 -6.22 -3.05
C ASN A 111 7.96 -6.90 -3.20
N HIS A 112 8.48 -7.52 -2.15
CA HIS A 112 9.73 -8.29 -2.17
C HIS A 112 9.64 -9.42 -3.20
N LYS A 113 8.55 -10.21 -3.21
CA LYS A 113 8.34 -11.26 -4.22
C LYS A 113 8.35 -10.69 -5.64
N LYS A 114 7.69 -9.55 -5.86
CA LYS A 114 7.67 -8.87 -7.16
C LYS A 114 9.07 -8.39 -7.57
N TRP A 115 9.82 -7.76 -6.66
CA TRP A 115 11.17 -7.28 -6.93
C TRP A 115 12.14 -8.42 -7.20
N PHE A 116 12.08 -9.48 -6.41
CA PHE A 116 12.89 -10.69 -6.64
C PHE A 116 12.62 -11.29 -8.02
N THR A 117 11.34 -11.39 -8.40
CA THR A 117 10.96 -11.88 -9.73
C THR A 117 11.51 -10.98 -10.84
N ARG A 118 11.45 -9.65 -10.66
CA ARG A 118 12.01 -8.68 -11.62
C ARG A 118 13.53 -8.76 -11.69
N TYR A 119 14.22 -8.89 -10.55
CA TYR A 119 15.66 -9.11 -10.48
C TYR A 119 16.05 -10.35 -11.28
N HIS A 120 15.44 -11.50 -10.96
CA HIS A 120 15.75 -12.77 -11.58
C HIS A 120 15.51 -12.74 -13.11
N ASN A 121 14.38 -12.18 -13.53
CA ASN A 121 14.05 -12.06 -14.96
C ASN A 121 15.02 -11.14 -15.71
N ASN A 122 15.39 -9.99 -15.13
CA ASN A 122 16.33 -9.07 -15.77
C ASN A 122 17.74 -9.67 -15.83
N SER A 123 18.21 -10.25 -14.73
CA SER A 123 19.54 -10.89 -14.66
C SER A 123 19.67 -12.04 -15.66
N THR A 124 18.67 -12.94 -15.69
CA THR A 124 18.68 -14.09 -16.62
C THR A 124 18.62 -13.63 -18.08
N ARG A 125 17.75 -12.67 -18.42
CA ARG A 125 17.66 -12.13 -19.78
C ARG A 125 18.93 -11.40 -20.20
N ALA A 126 19.52 -10.62 -19.31
CA ALA A 126 20.78 -9.93 -19.56
C ALA A 126 21.89 -10.94 -19.88
N ALA A 127 22.01 -12.01 -19.09
CA ALA A 127 23.00 -13.07 -19.32
C ALA A 127 22.84 -13.74 -20.69
N ILE A 128 21.62 -14.15 -21.05
CA ILE A 128 21.32 -14.76 -22.36
C ILE A 128 21.66 -13.79 -23.50
N TYR A 129 21.27 -12.52 -23.38
CA TYR A 129 21.52 -11.53 -24.42
C TYR A 129 23.00 -11.17 -24.54
N LYS A 130 23.75 -11.19 -23.43
CA LYS A 130 25.20 -11.01 -23.43
C LYS A 130 25.89 -12.15 -24.18
N GLU A 131 25.46 -13.39 -23.95
CA GLU A 131 25.92 -14.55 -24.71
C GLU A 131 25.63 -14.38 -26.21
N TRP A 132 24.41 -13.98 -26.58
CA TRP A 132 24.02 -13.74 -27.97
C TRP A 132 24.86 -12.65 -28.66
N CYS A 133 25.21 -11.58 -27.94
CA CYS A 133 26.08 -10.52 -28.43
C CYS A 133 27.53 -10.96 -28.61
N SER A 134 28.01 -11.91 -27.80
CA SER A 134 29.42 -12.36 -27.79
C SER A 134 29.79 -13.35 -28.90
N ARG A 135 28.80 -13.87 -29.64
CA ARG A 135 29.02 -14.80 -30.75
C ARG A 135 29.66 -14.09 -31.94
N GLU A 136 30.44 -14.81 -32.75
CA GLU A 136 31.09 -14.30 -33.97
C GLU A 136 30.09 -13.62 -34.92
N LYS A 137 28.86 -14.14 -35.01
CA LYS A 137 27.71 -13.48 -35.60
C LYS A 137 26.67 -13.19 -34.51
N PRO A 138 26.56 -11.93 -34.03
CA PRO A 138 25.63 -11.58 -32.95
C PRO A 138 24.18 -11.92 -33.31
N LEU A 139 23.48 -12.58 -32.38
CA LEU A 139 22.07 -12.89 -32.55
C LEU A 139 21.21 -11.72 -32.04
N LEU A 140 20.72 -10.90 -32.98
CA LEU A 140 19.88 -9.74 -32.63
C LEU A 140 18.39 -10.12 -32.49
N PRO A 141 17.67 -9.53 -31.51
CA PRO A 141 16.21 -9.60 -31.43
C PRO A 141 15.55 -9.09 -32.70
N ILE A 142 14.37 -9.62 -33.04
CA ILE A 142 13.64 -9.31 -34.30
C ILE A 142 13.58 -7.80 -34.59
N ARG A 143 13.27 -7.00 -33.57
CA ARG A 143 13.16 -5.54 -33.66
C ARG A 143 14.46 -4.80 -34.03
N LEU A 144 15.62 -5.43 -33.82
CA LEU A 144 16.95 -4.88 -34.14
C LEU A 144 17.57 -5.53 -35.38
N ARG A 145 16.93 -6.54 -35.97
CA ARG A 145 17.41 -7.17 -37.21
C ARG A 145 17.27 -6.17 -38.37
N LEU A 146 18.34 -5.99 -39.12
CA LEU A 146 18.33 -5.10 -40.28
C LEU A 146 17.61 -5.77 -41.45
N LYS A 147 16.68 -5.03 -42.06
CA LYS A 147 16.12 -5.37 -43.37
C LYS A 147 17.10 -4.96 -44.46
N THR A 148 17.24 -5.81 -45.48
CA THR A 148 17.96 -5.51 -46.71
C THR A 148 17.29 -4.35 -47.42
N VAL A 149 18.07 -3.39 -47.89
CA VAL A 149 17.59 -2.24 -48.67
C VAL A 149 18.28 -2.28 -50.04
N PRO A 150 17.55 -2.33 -51.15
CA PRO A 150 18.14 -2.32 -52.49
C PRO A 150 19.00 -1.07 -52.72
N GLY A 151 20.14 -1.23 -53.41
CA GLY A 151 21.03 -0.12 -53.77
C GLY A 151 21.89 0.44 -52.62
N GLN A 152 21.84 -0.13 -51.42
CA GLN A 152 22.62 0.36 -50.29
C GLN A 152 24.11 0.01 -50.41
N SER A 153 25.00 0.98 -50.13
CA SER A 153 26.44 0.74 -50.11
C SER A 153 26.86 -0.19 -48.97
N LYS A 154 27.94 -0.96 -49.17
CA LYS A 154 28.49 -1.86 -48.15
C LYS A 154 28.83 -1.13 -46.85
N GLU A 155 29.32 0.10 -46.96
CA GLU A 155 29.67 0.95 -45.82
C GLU A 155 28.43 1.33 -45.00
N MET A 156 27.33 1.70 -45.65
CA MET A 156 26.08 2.02 -44.97
C MET A 156 25.48 0.81 -44.24
N ILE A 157 25.57 -0.39 -44.84
CA ILE A 157 25.16 -1.65 -44.20
C ILE A 157 26.02 -1.92 -42.95
N SER A 158 27.33 -1.71 -43.04
CA SER A 158 28.26 -1.88 -41.92
C SER A 158 27.93 -0.93 -40.76
N ILE A 159 27.71 0.36 -41.05
CA ILE A 159 27.33 1.37 -40.04
C ILE A 159 26.02 0.98 -39.35
N ARG A 160 24.98 0.62 -40.12
CA ARG A 160 23.70 0.18 -39.56
C ARG A 160 23.84 -1.06 -38.68
N THR A 161 24.72 -1.99 -39.06
CA THR A 161 24.96 -3.22 -38.30
C THR A 161 25.61 -2.91 -36.96
N LYS A 162 26.66 -2.08 -36.97
CA LYS A 162 27.30 -1.60 -35.74
C LYS A 162 26.32 -0.88 -34.82
N LEU A 163 25.47 -0.02 -35.37
CA LEU A 163 24.46 0.70 -34.61
C LEU A 163 23.43 -0.25 -33.96
N ALA A 164 22.99 -1.29 -34.68
CA ALA A 164 22.06 -2.28 -34.16
C ALA A 164 22.66 -3.08 -32.99
N VAL A 165 23.92 -3.49 -33.11
CA VAL A 165 24.67 -4.15 -32.03
C VAL A 165 24.83 -3.22 -30.83
N HIS A 166 25.24 -1.96 -31.04
CA HIS A 166 25.40 -0.99 -29.96
C HIS A 166 24.08 -0.73 -29.21
N LYS A 167 22.97 -0.59 -29.94
CA LYS A 167 21.63 -0.48 -29.33
C LYS A 167 21.28 -1.71 -28.49
N PHE A 168 21.65 -2.90 -28.95
CA PHE A 168 21.41 -4.12 -28.19
C PHE A 168 22.27 -4.17 -26.92
N THR A 169 23.56 -3.82 -27.00
CA THR A 169 24.45 -3.73 -25.84
C THR A 169 23.94 -2.72 -24.80
N ALA A 170 23.47 -1.55 -25.22
CA ALA A 170 22.86 -0.58 -24.31
C ALA A 170 21.62 -1.14 -23.60
N GLN A 171 20.80 -1.93 -24.32
CA GLN A 171 19.66 -2.62 -23.73
C GLN A 171 20.08 -3.65 -22.67
N ILE A 172 21.16 -4.41 -22.93
CA ILE A 172 21.72 -5.37 -21.96
C ILE A 172 22.17 -4.64 -20.71
N GLY A 173 22.95 -3.56 -20.85
CA GLY A 173 23.39 -2.74 -19.71
C GLY A 173 22.23 -2.17 -18.90
N SER A 174 21.15 -1.73 -19.57
CA SER A 174 19.93 -1.31 -18.88
C SER A 174 19.28 -2.44 -18.07
N MET A 175 19.28 -3.69 -18.56
CA MET A 175 18.77 -4.82 -17.80
C MET A 175 19.66 -5.16 -16.59
N GLU A 176 20.98 -5.10 -16.74
CA GLU A 176 21.93 -5.33 -15.64
C GLU A 176 21.72 -4.29 -14.51
N LEU A 177 21.63 -2.99 -14.85
CA LEU A 177 21.34 -1.92 -13.87
C LEU A 177 19.98 -2.09 -13.19
N ASN A 178 18.95 -2.47 -13.94
CA ASN A 178 17.63 -2.74 -13.37
C ASN A 178 17.68 -3.94 -12.42
N ALA A 179 18.43 -4.99 -12.75
CA ALA A 179 18.61 -6.14 -11.87
C ALA A 179 19.27 -5.70 -10.55
N GLU A 180 20.37 -4.94 -10.62
CA GLU A 180 21.04 -4.40 -9.44
C GLU A 180 20.10 -3.56 -8.56
N CYS A 181 19.32 -2.66 -9.18
CA CYS A 181 18.32 -1.86 -8.46
C CYS A 181 17.31 -2.73 -7.70
N PHE A 182 16.77 -3.78 -8.35
CA PHE A 182 15.83 -4.68 -7.69
C PHE A 182 16.49 -5.58 -6.64
N GLN A 183 17.74 -5.97 -6.83
CA GLN A 183 18.51 -6.71 -5.83
C GLN A 183 18.71 -5.89 -4.56
N ASN A 184 19.11 -4.62 -4.70
CA ASN A 184 19.28 -3.69 -3.58
C ASN A 184 17.95 -3.47 -2.84
N ARG A 185 16.84 -3.30 -3.57
CA ARG A 185 15.51 -3.23 -2.96
C ARG A 185 15.12 -4.50 -2.21
N CYS A 186 15.52 -5.68 -2.68
CA CYS A 186 15.26 -6.93 -1.96
C CYS A 186 16.09 -7.02 -0.68
N ALA A 187 17.36 -6.61 -0.72
CA ALA A 187 18.27 -6.65 0.42
C ALA A 187 17.81 -5.76 1.58
N ASN A 188 17.18 -4.62 1.28
CA ASN A 188 16.81 -3.63 2.29
C ASN A 188 15.44 -3.85 2.93
N VAL A 189 14.64 -4.82 2.47
CA VAL A 189 13.25 -5.02 2.95
C VAL A 189 13.17 -5.20 4.46
N ASN A 190 14.08 -5.98 5.06
CA ASN A 190 14.05 -6.18 6.51
C ASN A 190 14.41 -4.90 7.28
N ASN A 191 15.32 -4.09 6.74
CA ASN A 191 15.74 -2.83 7.36
C ASN A 191 14.65 -1.77 7.26
N ASP A 192 14.03 -1.61 6.09
CA ASP A 192 12.94 -0.64 5.86
C ASP A 192 11.76 -0.91 6.80
N ILE A 193 11.42 -2.18 6.96
CA ILE A 193 10.34 -2.59 7.85
C ILE A 193 10.76 -2.38 9.30
N MET A 194 11.97 -2.78 9.70
CA MET A 194 12.48 -2.54 11.06
C MET A 194 12.52 -1.05 11.42
N GLN A 195 12.85 -0.19 10.47
CA GLN A 195 12.84 1.25 10.66
C GLN A 195 11.41 1.78 10.85
N LEU A 196 10.45 1.30 10.05
CA LEU A 196 9.01 1.54 10.26
C LEU A 196 8.51 1.02 11.62
N PHE A 197 9.07 -0.10 12.13
CA PHE A 197 8.78 -0.61 13.48
C PHE A 197 9.24 0.39 14.54
N LEU A 198 10.48 0.88 14.43
CA LEU A 198 11.10 1.81 15.36
C LEU A 198 10.39 3.18 15.38
N GLU A 199 9.95 3.68 14.23
CA GLU A 199 9.24 4.97 14.12
C GLU A 199 7.83 4.94 14.72
N LYS A 200 7.18 3.77 14.78
CA LYS A 200 5.81 3.61 15.28
C LYS A 200 5.71 3.21 16.75
N ALA A 201 6.81 2.79 17.37
CA ALA A 201 6.84 2.45 18.79
C ALA A 201 6.98 3.72 19.64
N LEU A 202 5.98 3.99 20.49
CA LEU A 202 5.87 5.25 21.24
C LEU A 202 6.61 5.24 22.59
N ASP A 203 7.05 4.08 23.07
CA ASP A 203 7.91 3.94 24.25
C ASP A 203 8.81 2.69 24.15
N GLY A 204 9.94 2.72 24.85
CA GLY A 204 10.97 1.66 24.77
C GLY A 204 10.49 0.29 25.25
N GLU A 205 9.58 0.24 26.23
CA GLU A 205 9.02 -1.01 26.76
C GLU A 205 8.08 -1.69 25.75
N THR A 206 7.27 -0.92 25.02
CA THR A 206 6.40 -1.45 23.95
C THR A 206 7.24 -1.90 22.75
N LEU A 207 8.31 -1.18 22.42
CA LEU A 207 9.25 -1.58 21.38
C LEU A 207 9.90 -2.94 21.71
N GLU A 208 10.38 -3.11 22.94
CA GLU A 208 11.06 -4.33 23.37
C GLU A 208 10.11 -5.55 23.33
N LYS A 209 8.87 -5.39 23.80
CA LYS A 209 7.83 -6.43 23.70
C LYS A 209 7.48 -6.77 22.24
N LEU A 210 7.33 -5.77 21.37
CA LEU A 210 7.06 -5.98 19.95
C LEU A 210 8.22 -6.67 19.24
N GLU A 211 9.47 -6.29 19.53
CA GLU A 211 10.67 -6.89 18.94
C GLU A 211 10.83 -8.37 19.36
N LEU A 212 10.54 -8.69 20.62
CA LEU A 212 10.60 -10.05 21.16
C LEU A 212 9.51 -10.94 20.55
N GLU A 213 8.30 -10.42 20.39
CA GLU A 213 7.18 -11.08 19.71
C GLU A 213 7.52 -11.31 18.22
N TRP A 214 8.10 -10.30 17.57
CA TRP A 214 8.50 -10.35 16.18
C TRP A 214 9.58 -11.40 15.91
N LYS A 215 10.65 -11.40 16.70
CA LYS A 215 11.73 -12.40 16.63
C LYS A 215 11.19 -13.82 16.85
N ARG A 216 10.18 -13.99 17.72
CA ARG A 216 9.50 -15.29 17.94
C ARG A 216 8.73 -15.73 16.70
N GLU A 217 7.90 -14.88 16.12
CA GLU A 217 7.12 -15.19 14.90
C GLU A 217 8.02 -15.46 13.69
N CYS A 218 9.12 -14.73 13.53
CA CYS A 218 10.13 -15.00 12.49
C CYS A 218 10.81 -16.37 12.66
N LYS A 219 11.08 -16.81 13.89
CA LYS A 219 11.63 -18.14 14.19
C LYS A 219 10.60 -19.28 14.03
N GLU A 220 9.31 -19.02 14.24
CA GLU A 220 8.25 -20.03 14.12
C GLU A 220 7.71 -20.24 12.70
N ARG A 221 7.81 -19.25 11.82
CA ARG A 221 7.32 -19.32 10.42
C ARG A 221 7.81 -20.51 9.57
N PRO A 222 8.98 -21.15 9.77
CA PRO A 222 9.38 -22.30 8.96
C PRO A 222 8.46 -23.52 9.13
N LYS A 223 7.65 -23.59 10.20
CA LYS A 223 6.89 -24.81 10.54
C LYS A 223 5.46 -24.88 10.00
N ARG A 224 4.88 -23.80 9.48
CA ARG A 224 3.44 -23.75 9.11
C ARG A 224 3.13 -23.85 7.62
N VAL A 225 4.12 -23.92 6.74
CA VAL A 225 3.90 -23.99 5.27
C VAL A 225 3.81 -25.45 4.75
N GLY A 226 3.79 -26.45 5.64
CA GLY A 226 3.86 -27.87 5.27
C GLY A 226 2.65 -28.74 5.64
N LYS A 227 1.45 -28.19 5.81
CA LYS A 227 0.22 -29.00 6.00
C LYS A 227 -0.90 -28.47 5.11
N GLY A 228 -0.88 -28.91 3.86
CA GLY A 228 -1.85 -28.63 2.82
C GLY A 228 -1.48 -29.45 1.58
N SER A 229 -1.30 -30.75 1.77
CA SER A 229 -1.32 -31.78 0.73
C SER A 229 -2.51 -32.67 1.02
#